data_AF-A0A072PIM6-F1
#
_entry.id   AF-A0A072PIM6-F1
#
_cell.length_a   1.000
_cell.length_b   1.000
_cell.length_c   1.000
_cell.angle_alpha   90.00
_cell.angle_beta   90.00
_cell.angle_gamma   90.00
#
_symmetry.space_group_name_H-M   'P 1'
#
loop_
_entity.id
_entity.type
_entity.pdbx_description
1 polymer ?
#
loop_
_entity_poly.entity_id
_entity_poly.type
_entity_poly.pdbx_seq_one_letter_code
_entity_poly.pdbx_strand_id
1 'polypeptide(L)'
;MLKVPHRNRPSNPVTKAVILVGGPSRGTRFRPLSLDVPKPLFDVAGHPIVWHCLKAISKVPEIKEVIFIGYYEEVVFRDLIKDSSREFPQIKIQYLREYQALGTAGGLYHFRDAILKGKPDRFFVLNSDVCCSFPLSNMLNLFDTKDADALILGTRVSNDAANHFGCIVPDPHTNRVLHYVEKPESHISNLINCGVYLFATDAIFPSIKSAIKRRTERPRMISYPSSENLETSFVADPDEDGEKNEVLRLEQDILSDLADTNRFYVYETKDFWRQIKTAGSAVPANALYLQKAFQSQSEELAKPSATIVPPVFIHPTATVDPTAKLGPNVSIGPKVVVGAGARIKEAIVLDEAEIRHDACVLYAIVGWNSRVGAWARVEGTPLSVTTHNTSIIKNGVKVQSITILGKEVGVSDEVRVQNCICLPYKELKRDVTNEVIM
;
A
#
# COMPACT_ATOMS: atom_id res chain seq x y z
N MET A 1 -19.68 -16.18 33.89
CA MET A 1 -18.68 -16.19 32.80
C MET A 1 -18.70 -17.55 32.13
N LEU A 2 -19.36 -17.68 30.97
CA LEU A 2 -19.24 -18.88 30.15
C LEU A 2 -17.80 -18.90 29.59
N LYS A 3 -16.98 -19.86 30.05
CA LYS A 3 -15.66 -20.10 29.46
C LYS A 3 -15.87 -20.57 28.02
N VAL A 4 -15.48 -19.74 27.06
CA VAL A 4 -15.41 -20.18 25.66
C VAL A 4 -14.38 -21.31 25.61
N PRO A 5 -14.75 -22.51 25.10
CA PRO A 5 -13.82 -23.63 25.04
C PRO A 5 -12.59 -23.27 24.20
N HIS A 6 -11.40 -23.46 24.77
CA HIS A 6 -10.15 -23.34 24.03
C HIS A 6 -9.98 -24.56 23.12
N ARG A 7 -9.61 -24.33 21.85
CA ARG A 7 -9.23 -25.41 20.93
C ARG A 7 -7.89 -26.00 21.38
N ASN A 8 -7.78 -27.33 21.35
CA ASN A 8 -6.48 -28.02 21.40
C ASN A 8 -5.75 -27.76 20.07
N ARG A 9 -5.02 -26.65 19.99
CA ARG A 9 -4.12 -26.38 18.86
C ARG A 9 -2.87 -27.25 18.96
N PRO A 10 -2.29 -27.67 17.82
CA PRO A 10 -1.02 -28.39 17.82
C PRO A 10 0.07 -27.54 18.50
N SER A 11 1.06 -28.22 19.10
CA SER A 11 2.15 -27.56 19.84
C SER A 11 3.02 -26.63 18.99
N ASN A 12 3.01 -26.81 17.66
CA ASN A 12 3.64 -25.93 16.67
C ASN A 12 2.65 -25.68 15.51
N PRO A 13 1.82 -24.61 15.59
CA PRO A 13 0.86 -24.29 14.55
C PRO A 13 1.55 -23.80 13.28
N VAL A 14 1.14 -24.34 12.13
CA VAL A 14 1.69 -23.98 10.82
C VAL A 14 1.04 -22.69 10.33
N THR A 15 1.86 -21.68 10.01
CA THR A 15 1.41 -20.35 9.58
C THR A 15 1.91 -20.02 8.18
N LYS A 16 1.03 -19.51 7.32
CA LYS A 16 1.39 -18.95 6.00
C LYS A 16 1.08 -17.47 5.91
N ALA A 17 1.50 -16.83 4.82
CA ALA A 17 1.02 -15.49 4.48
C ALA A 17 0.55 -15.42 3.02
N VAL A 18 -0.45 -14.60 2.80
CA VAL A 18 -0.99 -14.24 1.50
C VAL A 18 -0.88 -12.74 1.33
N ILE A 19 -0.33 -12.28 0.19
CA ILE A 19 -0.30 -10.86 -0.17
C ILE A 19 -1.23 -10.64 -1.36
N LEU A 20 -2.23 -9.79 -1.18
CA LEU A 20 -3.15 -9.40 -2.24
C LEU A 20 -2.50 -8.27 -3.05
N VAL A 21 -2.02 -8.61 -4.25
CA VAL A 21 -1.35 -7.65 -5.16
C VAL A 21 -2.31 -6.99 -6.14
N GLY A 22 -3.57 -7.44 -6.21
CA GLY A 22 -4.60 -6.86 -7.05
C GLY A 22 -4.32 -7.07 -8.54
N GLY A 23 -4.80 -6.17 -9.39
CA GLY A 23 -4.63 -6.25 -10.84
C GLY A 23 -4.41 -4.89 -11.49
N PRO A 24 -4.13 -4.85 -12.81
CA PRO A 24 -3.85 -3.63 -13.57
C PRO A 24 -4.92 -2.53 -13.41
N SER A 25 -6.18 -2.93 -13.24
CA SER A 25 -7.33 -2.04 -13.04
C SER A 25 -7.38 -1.37 -11.65
N ARG A 26 -6.61 -1.85 -10.66
CA ARG A 26 -6.59 -1.32 -9.28
C ARG A 26 -5.59 -0.18 -9.08
N GLY A 27 -4.74 0.10 -10.08
CA GLY A 27 -3.70 1.13 -10.04
C GLY A 27 -4.05 2.44 -10.73
N THR A 28 -5.25 2.63 -11.28
CA THR A 28 -5.58 3.78 -12.14
C THR A 28 -5.31 5.15 -11.50
N ARG A 29 -5.57 5.30 -10.20
CA ARG A 29 -5.30 6.54 -9.42
C ARG A 29 -3.82 6.77 -9.09
N PHE A 30 -2.98 5.78 -9.38
CA PHE A 30 -1.53 5.84 -9.26
C PHE A 30 -0.85 6.24 -10.58
N ARG A 31 -1.64 6.46 -11.65
CA ARG A 31 -1.15 7.07 -12.90
C ARG A 31 -0.66 8.51 -12.64
N PRO A 32 0.36 8.98 -13.37
CA PRO A 32 1.02 8.33 -14.52
C PRO A 32 2.00 7.22 -14.15
N LEU A 33 2.44 7.12 -12.89
CA LEU A 33 3.52 6.20 -12.49
C LEU A 33 3.17 4.73 -12.75
N SER A 34 1.90 4.37 -12.57
CA SER A 34 1.44 3.00 -12.83
C SER A 34 1.18 2.65 -14.30
N LEU A 35 1.48 3.54 -15.24
CA LEU A 35 1.44 3.22 -16.67
C LEU A 35 2.62 2.33 -17.06
N ASP A 36 3.78 2.57 -16.45
CA ASP A 36 5.02 1.85 -16.73
C ASP A 36 5.25 0.70 -15.73
N VAL A 37 5.11 0.98 -14.43
CA VAL A 37 5.40 0.00 -13.37
C VAL A 37 4.16 -0.28 -12.54
N PRO A 38 3.73 -1.54 -12.39
CA PRO A 38 2.62 -1.90 -11.52
C PRO A 38 2.80 -1.34 -10.11
N LYS A 39 1.73 -0.76 -9.57
CA LYS A 39 1.74 -0.12 -8.24
C LYS A 39 2.41 -0.96 -7.14
N PRO A 40 2.17 -2.27 -6.98
CA PRO A 40 2.84 -3.07 -5.95
C PRO A 40 4.38 -3.08 -6.08
N LEU A 41 4.88 -2.87 -7.29
CA LEU A 41 6.31 -2.82 -7.64
C LEU A 41 6.90 -1.40 -7.62
N PHE A 42 6.10 -0.37 -7.32
CA PHE A 42 6.61 1.00 -7.23
C PHE A 42 7.55 1.14 -6.02
N ASP A 43 8.67 1.83 -6.19
CA ASP A 43 9.66 1.98 -5.12
C ASP A 43 9.30 3.07 -4.13
N VAL A 44 9.37 2.71 -2.85
CA VAL A 44 9.20 3.58 -1.70
C VAL A 44 10.30 3.25 -0.70
N ALA A 45 11.05 4.26 -0.28
CA ALA A 45 12.23 4.13 0.58
C ALA A 45 13.30 3.18 0.03
N GLY A 46 13.48 3.20 -1.30
CA GLY A 46 14.49 2.39 -2.00
C GLY A 46 14.05 0.97 -2.38
N HIS A 47 12.82 0.57 -2.04
CA HIS A 47 12.34 -0.79 -2.25
C HIS A 47 10.90 -0.83 -2.77
N PRO A 48 10.50 -1.87 -3.52
CA PRO A 48 9.13 -2.04 -3.98
C PRO A 48 8.13 -2.07 -2.81
N ILE A 49 6.93 -1.53 -2.97
CA ILE A 49 5.93 -1.51 -1.88
C ILE A 49 5.71 -2.91 -1.27
N VAL A 50 5.60 -3.96 -2.10
CA VAL A 50 5.41 -5.34 -1.62
C VAL A 50 6.61 -5.92 -0.87
N TRP A 51 7.81 -5.41 -1.12
CA TRP A 51 9.01 -5.84 -0.41
C TRP A 51 8.91 -5.52 1.08
N HIS A 52 8.27 -4.40 1.47
CA HIS A 52 8.09 -4.05 2.88
C HIS A 52 7.24 -5.09 3.62
N CYS A 53 6.24 -5.67 2.96
CA CYS A 53 5.47 -6.80 3.49
C CYS A 53 6.35 -8.05 3.65
N LEU A 54 7.16 -8.39 2.63
CA LEU A 54 8.07 -9.54 2.68
C LEU A 54 9.10 -9.39 3.79
N LYS A 55 9.70 -8.20 3.95
CA LYS A 55 10.64 -7.88 5.02
C LYS A 55 10.00 -8.06 6.39
N ALA A 56 8.75 -7.65 6.57
CA ALA A 56 8.02 -7.89 7.82
C ALA A 56 7.74 -9.38 8.07
N ILE A 57 7.30 -10.11 7.04
CA ILE A 57 7.04 -11.55 7.12
C ILE A 57 8.33 -12.33 7.43
N SER A 58 9.46 -11.92 6.86
CA SER A 58 10.78 -12.55 7.07
C SER A 58 11.25 -12.56 8.53
N LYS A 59 10.71 -11.65 9.35
CA LYS A 59 10.98 -11.53 10.79
C LYS A 59 10.10 -12.46 11.64
N VAL A 60 9.13 -13.15 11.04
CA VAL A 60 8.25 -14.12 11.71
C VAL A 60 8.74 -15.53 11.37
N PRO A 61 9.48 -16.21 12.27
CA PRO A 61 10.13 -17.48 11.96
C PRO A 61 9.18 -18.59 11.50
N GLU A 62 7.93 -18.55 11.96
CA GLU A 62 6.88 -19.53 11.69
C GLU A 62 6.39 -19.50 10.22
N ILE A 63 6.61 -18.38 9.50
CA ILE A 63 6.13 -18.22 8.13
C ILE A 63 7.22 -18.65 7.16
N LYS A 64 6.99 -19.76 6.46
CA LYS A 64 7.90 -20.32 5.45
C LYS A 64 7.40 -20.19 4.02
N GLU A 65 6.13 -19.84 3.84
CA GLU A 65 5.49 -19.76 2.53
C GLU A 65 4.65 -18.48 2.42
N VAL A 66 4.90 -17.73 1.36
CA VAL A 66 4.18 -16.50 1.00
C VAL A 66 3.56 -16.69 -0.38
N ILE A 67 2.26 -16.42 -0.46
CA ILE A 67 1.50 -16.55 -1.70
C ILE A 67 1.03 -15.16 -2.14
N PHE A 68 1.44 -14.73 -3.32
CA PHE A 68 0.89 -13.53 -3.95
C PHE A 68 -0.35 -13.94 -4.74
N ILE A 69 -1.44 -13.20 -4.57
CA ILE A 69 -2.67 -13.40 -5.34
C ILE A 69 -3.02 -12.10 -6.05
N GLY A 70 -3.22 -12.19 -7.37
CA GLY A 70 -3.63 -11.05 -8.17
C GLY A 70 -3.89 -11.39 -9.63
N TYR A 71 -4.20 -10.35 -10.39
CA TYR A 71 -4.62 -10.41 -11.80
C TYR A 71 -3.59 -9.76 -12.74
N TYR A 72 -2.31 -9.78 -12.37
CA TYR A 72 -1.21 -9.46 -13.28
C TYR A 72 -0.69 -10.71 -14.00
N GLU A 73 -0.06 -10.52 -15.15
CA GLU A 73 0.76 -11.55 -15.79
C GLU A 73 1.89 -11.99 -14.84
N GLU A 74 2.20 -13.29 -14.75
CA GLU A 74 3.20 -13.80 -13.79
C GLU A 74 4.59 -13.20 -14.03
N VAL A 75 4.91 -12.90 -15.30
CA VAL A 75 6.19 -12.30 -15.72
C VAL A 75 6.47 -10.97 -15.01
N VAL A 76 5.42 -10.23 -14.63
CA VAL A 76 5.52 -8.95 -13.94
C VAL A 76 6.25 -9.08 -12.60
N PHE A 77 5.97 -10.15 -11.86
CA PHE A 77 6.55 -10.37 -10.53
C PHE A 77 7.79 -11.27 -10.54
N ARG A 78 8.16 -11.82 -11.70
CA ARG A 78 9.26 -12.79 -11.83
C ARG A 78 10.57 -12.28 -11.21
N ASP A 79 10.98 -11.07 -11.58
CA ASP A 79 12.28 -10.54 -11.17
C ASP A 79 12.26 -10.17 -9.68
N LEU A 80 11.19 -9.54 -9.20
CA LEU A 80 10.97 -9.31 -7.76
C LEU A 80 11.02 -10.63 -6.96
N ILE A 81 10.31 -11.68 -7.39
CA ILE A 81 10.26 -12.97 -6.70
C ILE A 81 11.66 -13.59 -6.64
N LYS A 82 12.40 -13.52 -7.75
CA LYS A 82 13.76 -14.04 -7.84
C LYS A 82 14.70 -13.31 -6.86
N ASP A 83 14.64 -11.99 -6.83
CA ASP A 83 15.51 -11.19 -5.95
C ASP A 83 15.10 -11.32 -4.48
N SER A 84 13.79 -11.31 -4.19
CA SER A 84 13.26 -11.53 -2.84
C SER A 84 13.59 -12.93 -2.31
N SER A 85 13.65 -13.96 -3.18
CA SER A 85 14.04 -15.32 -2.78
C SER A 85 15.53 -15.42 -2.42
N ARG A 86 16.37 -14.54 -2.97
CA ARG A 86 17.80 -14.45 -2.59
C ARG A 86 17.98 -13.72 -1.27
N GLU A 87 17.21 -12.65 -1.06
CA GLU A 87 17.28 -11.84 0.14
C GLU A 87 16.63 -12.53 1.36
N PHE A 88 15.52 -13.24 1.15
CA PHE A 88 14.76 -13.94 2.19
C PHE A 88 14.74 -15.46 1.93
N PRO A 89 15.88 -16.16 1.99
CA PRO A 89 15.99 -17.57 1.60
C PRO A 89 15.15 -18.52 2.47
N GLN A 90 14.71 -18.07 3.65
CA GLN A 90 13.84 -18.81 4.56
C GLN A 90 12.36 -18.81 4.14
N ILE A 91 11.96 -18.00 3.15
CA ILE A 91 10.60 -17.91 2.64
C ILE A 91 10.55 -18.38 1.20
N LYS A 92 9.61 -19.28 0.91
CA LYS A 92 9.22 -19.62 -0.45
C LYS A 92 8.11 -18.69 -0.92
N ILE A 93 8.30 -18.03 -2.06
CA ILE A 93 7.31 -17.14 -2.66
C ILE A 93 6.66 -17.82 -3.87
N GLN A 94 5.34 -17.79 -3.95
CA GLN A 94 4.56 -18.28 -5.08
C GLN A 94 3.59 -17.21 -5.55
N TYR A 95 3.43 -17.04 -6.86
CA TYR A 95 2.38 -16.21 -7.44
C TYR A 95 1.23 -17.10 -7.91
N LEU A 96 -0.01 -16.71 -7.59
CA LEU A 96 -1.25 -17.33 -8.06
C LEU A 96 -2.04 -16.29 -8.82
N ARG A 97 -2.14 -16.50 -10.13
CA ARG A 97 -2.82 -15.59 -11.04
C ARG A 97 -4.31 -15.87 -11.10
N GLU A 98 -5.12 -14.91 -10.70
CA GLU A 98 -6.57 -14.94 -10.92
C GLU A 98 -6.89 -14.89 -12.42
N TYR A 99 -7.97 -15.56 -12.84
CA TYR A 99 -8.43 -15.48 -14.24
C TYR A 99 -9.15 -14.16 -14.54
N GLN A 100 -9.67 -13.51 -13.49
CA GLN A 100 -10.28 -12.19 -13.51
C GLN A 100 -10.19 -11.54 -12.13
N ALA A 101 -10.66 -10.30 -11.97
CA ALA A 101 -10.63 -9.61 -10.67
C ALA A 101 -11.72 -10.12 -9.70
N LEU A 102 -11.47 -11.23 -9.00
CA LEU A 102 -12.44 -11.89 -8.09
C LEU A 102 -12.68 -11.15 -6.75
N GLY A 103 -11.93 -10.08 -6.49
CA GLY A 103 -12.02 -9.32 -5.24
C GLY A 103 -11.17 -9.92 -4.11
N THR A 104 -11.09 -9.22 -2.97
CA THR A 104 -10.16 -9.53 -1.88
C THR A 104 -10.44 -10.89 -1.20
N ALA A 105 -11.70 -11.34 -1.18
CA ALA A 105 -12.07 -12.66 -0.66
C ALA A 105 -12.22 -13.71 -1.77
N GLY A 106 -12.53 -13.30 -3.00
CA GLY A 106 -12.73 -14.23 -4.13
C GLY A 106 -11.46 -14.99 -4.48
N GLY A 107 -10.33 -14.29 -4.64
CA GLY A 107 -9.03 -14.94 -4.90
C GLY A 107 -8.62 -15.91 -3.79
N LEU A 108 -8.86 -15.55 -2.53
CA LEU A 108 -8.60 -16.44 -1.38
C LEU A 108 -9.41 -17.74 -1.48
N TYR A 109 -10.70 -17.64 -1.81
CA TYR A 109 -11.57 -18.81 -1.90
C TYR A 109 -11.29 -19.66 -3.14
N HIS A 110 -10.98 -19.02 -4.28
CA HIS A 110 -10.62 -19.71 -5.52
C HIS A 110 -9.35 -20.54 -5.33
N PHE A 111 -8.32 -19.98 -4.70
CA PHE A 111 -7.04 -20.64 -4.44
C PHE A 111 -6.94 -21.35 -3.07
N ARG A 112 -8.07 -21.57 -2.39
CA ARG A 112 -8.08 -22.17 -1.04
C ARG A 112 -7.31 -23.49 -0.96
N ASP A 113 -7.36 -24.33 -1.99
CA ASP A 113 -6.70 -25.64 -1.98
C ASP A 113 -5.16 -25.49 -2.01
N ALA A 114 -4.65 -24.48 -2.72
CA ALA A 114 -3.23 -24.13 -2.72
C ALA A 114 -2.80 -23.52 -1.37
N ILE A 115 -3.61 -22.61 -0.83
CA ILE A 115 -3.35 -22.01 0.50
C ILE A 115 -3.33 -23.10 1.58
N LEU A 116 -4.30 -24.02 1.56
CA LEU A 116 -4.47 -25.12 2.51
C LEU A 116 -3.49 -26.28 2.32
N LYS A 117 -2.68 -26.28 1.25
CA LYS A 117 -1.63 -27.29 1.05
C LYS A 117 -0.67 -27.28 2.25
N GLY A 118 -0.35 -28.45 2.81
CA GLY A 118 0.45 -28.53 4.04
C GLY A 118 -0.33 -28.21 5.33
N LYS A 119 -1.66 -28.07 5.24
CA LYS A 119 -2.61 -27.93 6.35
C LYS A 119 -2.23 -26.84 7.37
N PRO A 120 -2.05 -25.57 6.94
CA PRO A 120 -1.83 -24.48 7.88
C PRO A 120 -3.02 -24.32 8.84
N ASP A 121 -2.75 -24.08 10.11
CA ASP A 121 -3.77 -23.75 11.11
C ASP A 121 -4.32 -22.33 10.89
N ARG A 122 -3.47 -21.45 10.34
CA ARG A 122 -3.77 -20.04 10.15
C ARG A 122 -2.91 -19.42 9.05
N PHE A 123 -3.35 -18.28 8.55
CA PHE A 123 -2.55 -17.51 7.60
C PHE A 123 -2.83 -16.02 7.72
N PHE A 124 -1.79 -15.24 7.45
CA PHE A 124 -1.92 -13.80 7.29
C PHE A 124 -2.47 -13.45 5.90
N VAL A 125 -3.24 -12.38 5.82
CA VAL A 125 -3.64 -11.73 4.56
C VAL A 125 -3.22 -10.25 4.65
N LEU A 126 -2.38 -9.81 3.72
CA LEU A 126 -1.88 -8.44 3.66
C LEU A 126 -2.29 -7.81 2.34
N ASN A 127 -2.88 -6.62 2.40
CA ASN A 127 -3.04 -5.79 1.21
C ASN A 127 -1.68 -5.20 0.83
N SER A 128 -1.31 -5.29 -0.45
CA SER A 128 -0.04 -4.75 -0.95
C SER A 128 0.03 -3.22 -0.95
N ASP A 129 -1.08 -2.50 -0.81
CA ASP A 129 -1.10 -1.04 -0.93
C ASP A 129 -1.11 -0.28 0.41
N VAL A 130 -0.51 -0.88 1.43
CA VAL A 130 -0.43 -0.31 2.78
C VAL A 130 1.03 -0.05 3.18
N CYS A 131 1.28 1.15 3.69
CA CYS A 131 2.53 1.55 4.33
C CYS A 131 2.35 1.34 5.83
N CYS A 132 3.07 0.37 6.41
CA CYS A 132 2.90 0.00 7.82
C CYS A 132 4.20 -0.62 8.37
N SER A 133 4.37 -0.61 9.69
CA SER A 133 5.46 -1.37 10.33
C SER A 133 5.20 -2.88 10.42
N PHE A 134 3.95 -3.32 10.23
CA PHE A 134 3.49 -4.71 10.26
C PHE A 134 3.89 -5.47 11.55
N PRO A 135 3.18 -5.28 12.68
CA PRO A 135 3.48 -5.93 13.96
C PRO A 135 3.02 -7.42 13.98
N LEU A 136 3.45 -8.21 12.99
CA LEU A 136 2.95 -9.55 12.71
C LEU A 136 3.19 -10.53 13.89
N SER A 137 4.36 -10.49 14.52
CA SER A 137 4.65 -11.34 15.69
C SER A 137 3.73 -11.03 16.88
N ASN A 138 3.43 -9.76 17.12
CA ASN A 138 2.50 -9.35 18.18
C ASN A 138 1.06 -9.78 17.85
N MET A 139 0.66 -9.66 16.58
CA MET A 139 -0.63 -10.16 16.10
C MET A 139 -0.75 -11.67 16.29
N LEU A 140 0.30 -12.44 15.96
CA LEU A 140 0.34 -13.88 16.15
C LEU A 140 0.15 -14.27 17.62
N ASN A 141 0.88 -13.61 18.53
CA ASN A 141 0.77 -13.85 19.97
C ASN A 141 -0.64 -13.53 20.50
N LEU A 142 -1.23 -12.41 20.10
CA LEU A 142 -2.60 -12.05 20.50
C LEU A 142 -3.62 -13.07 19.98
N PHE A 143 -3.45 -13.53 18.73
CA PHE A 143 -4.31 -14.52 18.10
C PHE A 143 -4.30 -15.86 18.86
N ASP A 144 -3.13 -16.28 19.38
CA ASP A 144 -3.04 -17.47 20.24
C ASP A 144 -3.61 -17.25 21.63
N THR A 145 -3.25 -16.14 22.27
CA THR A 145 -3.69 -15.83 23.64
C THR A 145 -5.21 -15.71 23.74
N LYS A 146 -5.86 -15.21 22.68
CA LYS A 146 -7.33 -15.06 22.62
C LYS A 146 -8.03 -16.28 22.04
N ASP A 147 -7.28 -17.28 21.55
CA ASP A 147 -7.79 -18.37 20.72
C ASP A 147 -8.73 -17.81 19.61
N ALA A 148 -8.25 -16.79 18.90
CA ALA A 148 -9.06 -16.06 17.92
C ALA A 148 -9.34 -16.91 16.67
N ASP A 149 -10.48 -16.66 16.02
CA ASP A 149 -10.78 -17.16 14.68
C ASP A 149 -10.36 -16.14 13.60
N ALA A 150 -10.40 -14.85 13.96
CA ALA A 150 -9.95 -13.75 13.13
C ALA A 150 -9.30 -12.66 14.00
N LEU A 151 -8.27 -12.01 13.46
CA LEU A 151 -7.66 -10.82 14.03
C LEU A 151 -7.41 -9.81 12.91
N ILE A 152 -7.80 -8.57 13.14
CA ILE A 152 -7.61 -7.44 12.22
C ILE A 152 -6.63 -6.43 12.82
N LEU A 153 -5.74 -5.87 12.00
CA LEU A 153 -4.92 -4.74 12.40
C LEU A 153 -5.75 -3.45 12.31
N GLY A 154 -5.76 -2.68 13.39
CA GLY A 154 -6.45 -1.39 13.46
C GLY A 154 -5.51 -0.26 13.87
N THR A 155 -5.81 0.95 13.43
CA THR A 155 -5.13 2.18 13.90
C THR A 155 -6.14 3.31 14.07
N ARG A 156 -5.82 4.30 14.90
CA ARG A 156 -6.69 5.46 15.09
C ARG A 156 -6.30 6.59 14.15
N VAL A 157 -7.33 7.18 13.53
CA VAL A 157 -7.20 8.38 12.69
C VAL A 157 -8.03 9.53 13.25
N SER A 158 -7.94 10.72 12.64
CA SER A 158 -8.85 11.82 12.99
C SER A 158 -10.29 11.46 12.63
N ASN A 159 -11.25 12.05 13.36
CA ASN A 159 -12.68 11.80 13.12
C ASN A 159 -13.09 12.15 11.69
N ASP A 160 -12.52 13.23 11.12
CA ASP A 160 -12.79 13.66 9.75
C ASP A 160 -12.28 12.67 8.70
N ALA A 161 -11.22 11.93 9.01
CA ALA A 161 -10.65 10.94 8.10
C ALA A 161 -11.38 9.59 8.18
N ALA A 162 -11.94 9.24 9.33
CA ALA A 162 -12.47 7.90 9.63
C ALA A 162 -13.49 7.39 8.60
N ASN A 163 -14.43 8.23 8.16
CA ASN A 163 -15.51 7.85 7.23
C ASN A 163 -15.01 7.42 5.83
N HIS A 164 -13.73 7.66 5.51
CA HIS A 164 -13.11 7.21 4.24
C HIS A 164 -12.59 5.77 4.28
N PHE A 165 -12.68 5.11 5.44
CA PHE A 165 -12.14 3.78 5.72
C PHE A 165 -13.18 2.86 6.35
N GLY A 166 -12.88 1.57 6.46
CA GLY A 166 -13.65 0.64 7.28
C GLY A 166 -13.41 0.90 8.76
N CYS A 167 -14.48 1.16 9.51
CA CYS A 167 -14.44 1.48 10.93
C CYS A 167 -14.71 0.25 11.80
N ILE A 168 -13.94 0.11 12.87
CA ILE A 168 -13.98 -0.99 13.82
C ILE A 168 -14.51 -0.44 15.15
N VAL A 169 -15.54 -1.07 15.70
CA VAL A 169 -16.03 -0.78 17.06
C VAL A 169 -15.59 -1.95 17.96
N PRO A 170 -14.53 -1.78 18.77
CA PRO A 170 -14.08 -2.82 19.67
C PRO A 170 -14.79 -2.73 21.03
N ASP A 171 -14.88 -3.88 21.70
CA ASP A 171 -15.14 -3.97 23.12
C ASP A 171 -13.95 -3.38 23.90
N PRO A 172 -14.16 -2.36 24.75
CA PRO A 172 -13.06 -1.63 25.41
C PRO A 172 -12.18 -2.48 26.34
N HIS A 173 -12.68 -3.63 26.82
CA HIS A 173 -11.96 -4.46 27.78
C HIS A 173 -11.28 -5.65 27.12
N THR A 174 -11.87 -6.19 26.07
CA THR A 174 -11.42 -7.44 25.45
C THR A 174 -10.76 -7.26 24.09
N ASN A 175 -10.90 -6.09 23.47
CA ASN A 175 -10.55 -5.81 22.07
C ASN A 175 -11.26 -6.73 21.06
N ARG A 176 -12.38 -7.33 21.46
CA ARG A 176 -13.25 -8.08 20.55
C ARG A 176 -13.95 -7.10 19.61
N VAL A 177 -14.01 -7.40 18.32
CA VAL A 177 -14.75 -6.58 17.36
C VAL A 177 -16.24 -6.79 17.59
N LEU A 178 -16.95 -5.73 17.98
CA LEU A 178 -18.41 -5.72 18.15
C LEU A 178 -19.10 -5.43 16.81
N HIS A 179 -18.60 -4.44 16.08
CA HIS A 179 -19.12 -4.06 14.78
C HIS A 179 -17.99 -3.67 13.82
N TYR A 180 -18.16 -4.03 12.56
CA TYR A 180 -17.36 -3.57 11.43
C TYR A 180 -18.28 -2.94 10.39
N VAL A 181 -17.96 -1.72 9.96
CA VAL A 181 -18.71 -1.02 8.90
C VAL A 181 -17.74 -0.42 7.90
N GLU A 182 -17.87 -0.80 6.63
CA GLU A 182 -17.06 -0.25 5.55
C GLU A 182 -17.56 1.14 5.15
N LYS A 183 -16.68 2.16 5.27
CA LYS A 183 -16.95 3.56 4.85
C LYS A 183 -18.32 4.08 5.33
N PRO A 184 -18.52 4.20 6.65
CA PRO A 184 -19.81 4.61 7.21
C PRO A 184 -20.15 6.05 6.80
N GLU A 185 -21.44 6.31 6.53
CA GLU A 185 -21.93 7.65 6.18
C GLU A 185 -21.86 8.61 7.38
N SER A 186 -22.05 8.07 8.59
CA SER A 186 -21.97 8.78 9.85
C SER A 186 -20.78 8.31 10.67
N HIS A 187 -20.29 9.17 11.57
CA HIS A 187 -19.19 8.79 12.45
C HIS A 187 -19.64 7.72 13.45
N ILE A 188 -18.94 6.58 13.47
CA ILE A 188 -19.18 5.49 14.42
C ILE A 188 -17.96 5.14 15.28
N SER A 189 -16.74 5.31 14.74
CA SER A 189 -15.48 5.00 15.40
C SER A 189 -14.35 5.62 14.59
N ASN A 190 -13.27 6.00 15.26
CA ASN A 190 -12.04 6.45 14.63
C ASN A 190 -10.95 5.37 14.54
N LEU A 191 -11.23 4.15 15.02
CA LEU A 191 -10.38 2.97 14.81
C LEU A 191 -10.71 2.38 13.46
N ILE A 192 -9.74 2.37 12.54
CA ILE A 192 -9.93 1.97 11.15
C ILE A 192 -9.17 0.69 10.79
N ASN A 193 -9.66 -0.02 9.79
CA ASN A 193 -9.04 -1.18 9.18
C ASN A 193 -7.74 -0.82 8.46
N CYS A 194 -6.66 -1.53 8.80
CA CYS A 194 -5.35 -1.33 8.21
C CYS A 194 -5.02 -2.24 7.01
N GLY A 195 -5.92 -3.14 6.61
CA GLY A 195 -5.71 -4.06 5.48
C GLY A 195 -4.75 -5.21 5.78
N VAL A 196 -4.59 -5.57 7.06
CA VAL A 196 -3.76 -6.69 7.52
C VAL A 196 -4.59 -7.56 8.46
N TYR A 197 -4.65 -8.85 8.16
CA TYR A 197 -5.53 -9.80 8.83
C TYR A 197 -4.76 -11.08 9.16
N LEU A 198 -5.21 -11.78 10.20
CA LEU A 198 -4.80 -13.13 10.54
C LEU A 198 -6.06 -13.98 10.76
N PHE A 199 -6.17 -15.08 10.04
CA PHE A 199 -7.36 -15.93 10.07
C PHE A 199 -7.01 -17.38 10.41
N ALA A 200 -7.88 -18.01 11.21
CA ALA A 200 -7.90 -19.46 11.34
C ALA A 200 -8.47 -20.06 10.05
N THR A 201 -7.79 -21.07 9.50
CA THR A 201 -8.18 -21.68 8.23
C THR A 201 -9.55 -22.35 8.31
N ASP A 202 -9.88 -22.95 9.45
CA ASP A 202 -11.16 -23.61 9.70
C ASP A 202 -12.32 -22.66 9.98
N ALA A 203 -12.06 -21.35 10.13
CA ALA A 203 -13.10 -20.33 10.30
C ALA A 203 -13.34 -19.54 9.01
N ILE A 204 -12.28 -19.07 8.35
CA ILE A 204 -12.41 -18.12 7.23
C ILE A 204 -13.02 -18.73 5.97
N PHE A 205 -12.61 -19.94 5.55
CA PHE A 205 -13.15 -20.55 4.34
C PHE A 205 -14.64 -20.93 4.47
N PRO A 206 -15.11 -21.47 5.62
CA PRO A 206 -16.55 -21.62 5.88
C PRO A 206 -17.31 -20.29 5.87
N SER A 207 -16.76 -19.22 6.46
CA SER A 207 -17.37 -17.90 6.43
C SER A 207 -17.51 -17.36 5.01
N ILE A 208 -16.47 -17.50 4.18
CA ILE A 208 -16.52 -17.12 2.77
C ILE A 208 -17.59 -17.93 2.01
N LYS A 209 -17.64 -19.25 2.21
CA LYS A 209 -18.66 -20.11 1.61
C LYS A 209 -20.09 -19.67 1.99
N SER A 210 -20.31 -19.33 3.25
CA SER A 210 -21.61 -18.84 3.75
C SER A 210 -21.98 -17.48 3.15
N ALA A 211 -21.01 -16.59 2.94
CA ALA A 211 -21.23 -15.31 2.26
C ALA A 211 -21.63 -15.51 0.78
N ILE A 212 -20.94 -16.39 0.06
CA ILE A 212 -21.27 -16.74 -1.34
C ILE A 212 -22.71 -17.28 -1.44
N LYS A 213 -23.09 -18.20 -0.54
CA LYS A 213 -24.45 -18.76 -0.51
C LYS A 213 -25.51 -17.68 -0.27
N ARG A 214 -25.31 -16.81 0.72
CA ARG A 214 -26.25 -15.72 1.02
C ARG A 214 -26.44 -14.74 -0.14
N ARG A 215 -25.37 -14.42 -0.86
CA ARG A 215 -25.44 -13.55 -2.05
C ARG A 215 -26.25 -14.18 -3.18
N THR A 216 -26.13 -15.50 -3.34
CA THR A 216 -26.90 -16.26 -4.32
C THR A 216 -28.39 -16.30 -3.95
N GLU A 217 -28.71 -16.42 -2.66
CA GLU A 217 -30.09 -16.50 -2.14
C GLU A 217 -30.77 -15.13 -1.99
N ARG A 218 -30.00 -14.07 -1.76
CA ARG A 218 -30.46 -12.68 -1.65
C ARG A 218 -29.49 -11.76 -2.40
N PRO A 219 -29.67 -11.59 -3.72
CA PRO A 219 -28.95 -10.56 -4.46
C PRO A 219 -29.25 -9.22 -3.78
N ARG A 220 -28.23 -8.52 -3.27
CA ARG A 220 -28.44 -7.20 -2.65
C ARG A 220 -29.16 -6.30 -3.67
N MET A 221 -30.27 -5.67 -3.25
CA MET A 221 -30.70 -4.41 -3.86
C MET A 221 -29.50 -3.47 -3.80
N ILE A 222 -29.10 -2.95 -4.95
CA ILE A 222 -27.89 -2.16 -5.20
C ILE A 222 -27.64 -1.18 -4.05
N SER A 223 -26.68 -1.48 -3.17
CA SER A 223 -26.09 -0.43 -2.33
C SER A 223 -25.35 0.49 -3.30
N TYR A 224 -25.77 1.75 -3.37
CA TYR A 224 -25.22 2.74 -4.29
C TYR A 224 -23.69 2.61 -4.34
N PRO A 225 -23.09 2.47 -5.53
CA PRO A 225 -21.65 2.55 -5.63
C PRO A 225 -21.24 3.90 -5.03
N SER A 226 -20.36 3.88 -4.02
CA SER A 226 -19.63 5.08 -3.61
C SER A 226 -19.10 5.73 -4.90
N SER A 227 -19.08 7.06 -4.99
CA SER A 227 -18.66 7.82 -6.19
C SER A 227 -17.37 7.30 -6.85
N GLU A 228 -16.49 6.62 -6.10
CA GLU A 228 -15.29 5.94 -6.58
C GLU A 228 -15.50 4.66 -7.44
N ASN A 229 -16.68 4.05 -7.44
CA ASN A 229 -17.02 2.86 -8.24
C ASN A 229 -17.78 3.21 -9.53
N LEU A 230 -18.18 4.48 -9.73
CA LEU A 230 -18.90 4.93 -10.92
C LEU A 230 -18.07 4.69 -12.21
N GLU A 231 -16.74 4.78 -12.13
CA GLU A 231 -15.85 4.59 -13.29
C GLU A 231 -15.77 3.15 -13.80
N THR A 232 -15.85 2.15 -12.91
CA THR A 232 -16.04 0.75 -13.33
C THR A 232 -17.42 0.50 -13.96
N SER A 233 -18.39 1.39 -13.72
CA SER A 233 -19.75 1.30 -14.28
C SER A 233 -19.87 1.87 -15.70
N PHE A 234 -18.93 2.74 -16.14
CA PHE A 234 -19.08 3.46 -17.41
C PHE A 234 -18.59 2.69 -18.65
N VAL A 235 -18.07 1.47 -18.48
CA VAL A 235 -17.78 0.55 -19.59
C VAL A 235 -18.84 -0.57 -19.68
N ALA A 236 -19.97 -0.42 -18.98
CA ALA A 236 -20.99 -1.46 -18.92
C ALA A 236 -21.72 -1.62 -20.27
N ASP A 237 -21.38 -2.70 -20.97
CA ASP A 237 -22.26 -3.34 -21.93
C ASP A 237 -23.49 -3.88 -21.17
N PRO A 238 -24.74 -3.64 -21.62
CA PRO A 238 -25.95 -4.06 -20.88
C PRO A 238 -26.09 -5.57 -20.64
N ASP A 239 -25.25 -6.41 -21.26
CA ASP A 239 -25.29 -7.88 -21.17
C ASP A 239 -24.49 -8.47 -19.99
N GLU A 240 -23.84 -7.65 -19.15
CA GLU A 240 -22.90 -8.08 -18.09
C GLU A 240 -23.53 -8.33 -16.70
N ASP A 241 -24.85 -8.50 -16.58
CA ASP A 241 -25.50 -8.75 -15.28
C ASP A 241 -25.15 -10.11 -14.65
N GLY A 242 -24.54 -11.03 -15.41
CA GLY A 242 -23.97 -12.28 -14.90
C GLY A 242 -22.64 -12.14 -14.15
N GLU A 243 -21.79 -11.18 -14.51
CA GLU A 243 -20.42 -11.06 -13.98
C GLU A 243 -20.34 -10.36 -12.62
N LYS A 244 -21.34 -9.55 -12.27
CA LYS A 244 -21.39 -8.83 -10.98
C LYS A 244 -21.47 -9.75 -9.75
N ASN A 245 -21.80 -11.03 -9.92
CA ASN A 245 -21.93 -11.97 -8.82
C ASN A 245 -20.61 -12.62 -8.36
N GLU A 246 -19.51 -12.47 -9.11
CA GLU A 246 -18.25 -13.17 -8.78
C GLU A 246 -17.29 -12.37 -7.89
N VAL A 247 -17.42 -11.04 -7.80
CA VAL A 247 -16.49 -10.20 -7.02
C VAL A 247 -16.84 -10.22 -5.54
N LEU A 248 -16.06 -10.94 -4.72
CA LEU A 248 -16.25 -11.05 -3.28
C LEU A 248 -15.17 -10.30 -2.50
N ARG A 249 -15.57 -9.49 -1.51
CA ARG A 249 -14.65 -8.62 -0.76
C ARG A 249 -14.68 -8.92 0.74
N LEU A 250 -13.50 -9.08 1.34
CA LEU A 250 -13.37 -9.31 2.78
C LEU A 250 -14.10 -8.23 3.57
N GLU A 251 -13.83 -6.97 3.23
CA GLU A 251 -14.28 -5.79 3.96
C GLU A 251 -15.81 -5.63 3.92
N GLN A 252 -16.45 -5.95 2.80
CA GLN A 252 -17.89 -5.69 2.59
C GLN A 252 -18.78 -6.91 2.82
N ASP A 253 -18.23 -8.10 2.66
CA ASP A 253 -19.02 -9.34 2.61
C ASP A 253 -18.66 -10.35 3.71
N ILE A 254 -17.50 -10.22 4.36
CA ILE A 254 -17.00 -11.21 5.32
C ILE A 254 -16.80 -10.64 6.72
N LEU A 255 -16.16 -9.47 6.85
CA LEU A 255 -15.73 -8.94 8.16
C LEU A 255 -16.90 -8.59 9.08
N SER A 256 -17.98 -8.03 8.54
CA SER A 256 -19.18 -7.70 9.34
C SER A 256 -19.81 -8.95 9.95
N ASP A 257 -19.88 -10.06 9.20
CA ASP A 257 -20.43 -11.32 9.73
C ASP A 257 -19.47 -12.02 10.69
N LEU A 258 -18.15 -11.88 10.47
CA LEU A 258 -17.16 -12.40 11.42
C LEU A 258 -17.26 -11.71 12.78
N ALA A 259 -17.72 -10.46 12.86
CA ALA A 259 -17.94 -9.77 14.14
C ALA A 259 -18.98 -10.49 15.02
N ASP A 260 -19.93 -11.20 14.40
CA ASP A 260 -20.96 -11.96 15.11
C ASP A 260 -20.42 -13.26 15.75
N THR A 261 -19.24 -13.74 15.33
CA THR A 261 -18.68 -15.04 15.77
C THR A 261 -18.06 -15.03 17.18
N ASN A 262 -18.09 -13.90 17.89
CA ASN A 262 -17.49 -13.68 19.22
C ASN A 262 -15.98 -13.96 19.36
N ARG A 263 -15.29 -14.42 18.32
CA ARG A 263 -13.85 -14.76 18.29
C ARG A 263 -13.06 -13.93 17.27
N PHE A 264 -13.61 -12.77 16.90
CA PHE A 264 -12.96 -11.77 16.06
C PHE A 264 -12.42 -10.63 16.94
N TYR A 265 -11.12 -10.36 16.84
CA TYR A 265 -10.44 -9.35 17.65
C TYR A 265 -9.72 -8.31 16.79
N VAL A 266 -9.38 -7.16 17.38
CA VAL A 266 -8.52 -6.15 16.77
C VAL A 266 -7.21 -6.02 17.54
N TYR A 267 -6.11 -5.89 16.80
CA TYR A 267 -4.83 -5.41 17.33
C TYR A 267 -4.69 -3.93 16.98
N GLU A 268 -4.76 -3.04 17.97
CA GLU A 268 -4.56 -1.61 17.77
C GLU A 268 -3.05 -1.29 17.74
N THR A 269 -2.53 -0.89 16.58
CA THR A 269 -1.16 -0.42 16.46
C THR A 269 -1.05 1.07 16.80
N LYS A 270 0.05 1.43 17.46
CA LYS A 270 0.45 2.83 17.71
C LYS A 270 1.59 3.28 16.80
N ASP A 271 2.08 2.38 15.96
CA ASP A 271 3.13 2.67 14.98
C ASP A 271 2.51 3.28 13.71
N PHE A 272 3.35 3.72 12.77
CA PHE A 272 2.86 4.38 11.57
C PHE A 272 2.01 3.45 10.70
N TRP A 273 0.99 4.05 10.09
CA TRP A 273 0.19 3.43 9.05
C TRP A 273 -0.30 4.48 8.06
N ARG A 274 -0.28 4.14 6.77
CA ARG A 274 -0.86 4.95 5.70
C ARG A 274 -1.25 4.08 4.52
N GLN A 275 -2.37 4.38 3.89
CA GLN A 275 -2.70 3.76 2.61
C GLN A 275 -1.99 4.46 1.44
N ILE A 276 -1.40 3.69 0.53
CA ILE A 276 -0.80 4.19 -0.70
C ILE A 276 -1.83 4.05 -1.81
N LYS A 277 -2.81 4.97 -1.94
CA LYS A 277 -3.88 4.88 -2.97
C LYS A 277 -3.53 5.61 -4.26
N THR A 278 -2.91 6.77 -4.15
CA THR A 278 -2.57 7.67 -5.26
C THR A 278 -1.06 7.82 -5.39
N ALA A 279 -0.56 8.25 -6.55
CA ALA A 279 0.86 8.60 -6.69
C ALA A 279 1.29 9.63 -5.63
N GLY A 280 0.40 10.59 -5.33
CA GLY A 280 0.56 11.58 -4.25
C GLY A 280 0.90 11.00 -2.88
N SER A 281 0.35 9.83 -2.57
CA SER A 281 0.51 9.21 -1.25
C SER A 281 1.84 8.47 -1.09
N ALA A 282 2.62 8.29 -2.16
CA ALA A 282 3.92 7.62 -2.10
C ALA A 282 4.99 8.47 -1.39
N VAL A 283 5.00 9.80 -1.57
CA VAL A 283 5.97 10.71 -0.90
C VAL A 283 5.87 10.64 0.65
N PRO A 284 4.70 10.80 1.27
CA PRO A 284 4.60 10.64 2.72
C PRO A 284 4.83 9.20 3.18
N ALA A 285 4.47 8.19 2.37
CA ALA A 285 4.81 6.79 2.68
C ALA A 285 6.33 6.56 2.67
N ASN A 286 7.05 7.20 1.75
CA ASN A 286 8.51 7.22 1.66
C ASN A 286 9.13 7.80 2.93
N ALA A 287 8.64 8.95 3.37
CA ALA A 287 9.08 9.57 4.62
C ALA A 287 8.91 8.63 5.82
N LEU A 288 7.74 7.99 5.97
CA LEU A 288 7.47 7.07 7.09
C LEU A 288 8.41 5.87 7.12
N TYR A 289 8.64 5.21 5.98
CA TYR A 289 9.57 4.08 5.90
C TYR A 289 11.03 4.50 6.12
N LEU A 290 11.46 5.63 5.55
CA LEU A 290 12.80 6.17 5.79
C LEU A 290 13.01 6.55 7.26
N GLN A 291 12.03 7.15 7.92
CA GLN A 291 12.09 7.45 9.35
C GLN A 291 12.16 6.18 10.19
N LYS A 292 11.39 5.14 9.86
CA LYS A 292 11.49 3.85 10.55
C LYS A 292 12.88 3.23 10.36
N ALA A 293 13.43 3.26 9.15
CA ALA A 293 14.77 2.79 8.86
C ALA A 293 15.83 3.58 9.65
N PHE A 294 15.65 4.90 9.80
CA PHE A 294 16.55 5.74 10.56
C PHE A 294 16.48 5.49 12.07
N GLN A 295 15.28 5.33 12.62
CA GLN A 295 15.07 4.95 14.01
C GLN A 295 15.66 3.57 14.35
N SER A 296 15.66 2.66 13.38
CA SER A 296 16.27 1.33 13.50
C SER A 296 17.75 1.31 13.10
N GLN A 297 18.36 2.47 12.82
CA GLN A 297 19.77 2.61 12.45
C GLN A 297 20.17 1.74 11.24
N SER A 298 19.29 1.64 10.25
CA SER A 298 19.53 0.87 9.03
C SER A 298 20.82 1.31 8.32
N GLU A 299 21.66 0.34 7.95
CA GLU A 299 22.90 0.56 7.21
C GLU A 299 22.68 0.98 5.76
N GLU A 300 21.47 0.78 5.23
CA GLU A 300 21.08 1.17 3.86
C GLU A 300 20.94 2.69 3.70
N LEU A 301 20.84 3.44 4.80
CA LEU A 301 20.69 4.89 4.76
C LEU A 301 22.03 5.60 4.63
N ALA A 302 22.04 6.69 3.86
CA ALA A 302 23.19 7.57 3.76
C ALA A 302 23.51 8.18 5.14
N LYS A 303 24.79 8.16 5.50
CA LYS A 303 25.26 8.72 6.78
C LYS A 303 25.05 10.25 6.79
N PRO A 304 24.63 10.84 7.93
CA PRO A 304 24.52 12.28 8.05
C PRO A 304 25.85 12.99 7.75
N SER A 305 25.77 14.12 7.04
CA SER A 305 26.92 14.95 6.68
C SER A 305 26.49 16.42 6.55
N ALA A 306 27.39 17.32 6.15
CA ALA A 306 27.03 18.72 5.85
C ALA A 306 25.98 18.84 4.74
N THR A 307 25.92 17.85 3.84
CA THR A 307 25.08 17.82 2.64
C THR A 307 23.96 16.79 2.71
N ILE A 308 24.01 15.84 3.65
CA ILE A 308 22.96 14.85 3.87
C ILE A 308 22.21 15.17 5.16
N VAL A 309 20.96 15.62 5.00
CA VAL A 309 20.01 15.82 6.10
C VAL A 309 19.16 14.56 6.23
N PRO A 310 19.36 13.72 7.25
CA PRO A 310 18.67 12.43 7.33
C PRO A 310 17.15 12.55 7.52
N PRO A 311 16.37 11.52 7.18
CA PRO A 311 16.83 10.29 6.53
C PRO A 311 16.92 10.42 5.00
N VAL A 312 17.93 9.80 4.41
CA VAL A 312 18.11 9.75 2.95
C VAL A 312 18.54 8.34 2.56
N PHE A 313 17.85 7.76 1.58
CA PHE A 313 18.29 6.55 0.90
C PHE A 313 18.94 6.95 -0.44
N ILE A 314 20.13 6.41 -0.71
CA ILE A 314 20.83 6.60 -1.98
C ILE A 314 21.22 5.22 -2.50
N HIS A 315 20.66 4.82 -3.64
CA HIS A 315 21.03 3.55 -4.25
C HIS A 315 22.54 3.51 -4.56
N PRO A 316 23.25 2.38 -4.36
CA PRO A 316 24.70 2.30 -4.54
C PRO A 316 25.23 2.68 -5.93
N THR A 317 24.38 2.58 -6.96
CA THR A 317 24.75 2.94 -8.34
C THR A 317 24.44 4.39 -8.70
N ALA A 318 23.80 5.17 -7.82
CA ALA A 318 23.54 6.57 -8.05
C ALA A 318 24.83 7.40 -7.86
N THR A 319 24.94 8.50 -8.61
CA THR A 319 26.05 9.45 -8.50
C THR A 319 25.51 10.77 -7.98
N VAL A 320 26.01 11.23 -6.83
CA VAL A 320 25.60 12.49 -6.21
C VAL A 320 26.82 13.39 -6.06
N ASP A 321 26.76 14.58 -6.65
CA ASP A 321 27.81 15.57 -6.51
C ASP A 321 28.01 15.97 -5.03
N PRO A 322 29.26 16.13 -4.53
CA PRO A 322 29.53 16.45 -3.14
C PRO A 322 28.90 17.76 -2.65
N THR A 323 28.53 18.69 -3.55
CA THR A 323 27.92 19.98 -3.21
C THR A 323 26.38 19.94 -3.22
N ALA A 324 25.77 18.86 -3.72
CA ALA A 324 24.33 18.66 -3.69
C ALA A 324 23.87 18.42 -2.24
N LYS A 325 22.70 18.93 -1.87
CA LYS A 325 22.12 18.77 -0.52
C LYS A 325 20.82 18.00 -0.59
N LEU A 326 20.79 16.84 0.07
CA LEU A 326 19.66 15.92 0.05
C LEU A 326 19.05 15.81 1.44
N GLY A 327 17.71 15.80 1.47
CA GLY A 327 16.91 15.47 2.64
C GLY A 327 16.26 16.66 3.36
N PRO A 328 15.43 16.37 4.38
CA PRO A 328 15.06 15.02 4.84
C PRO A 328 14.13 14.26 3.88
N ASN A 329 13.96 12.96 4.13
CA ASN A 329 12.96 12.08 3.52
C ASN A 329 13.10 11.92 2.00
N VAL A 330 14.34 11.73 1.54
CA VAL A 330 14.66 11.59 0.12
C VAL A 330 15.08 10.16 -0.20
N SER A 331 14.56 9.63 -1.31
CA SER A 331 15.00 8.36 -1.89
C SER A 331 15.52 8.60 -3.31
N ILE A 332 16.74 8.16 -3.56
CA ILE A 332 17.40 8.24 -4.87
C ILE A 332 17.56 6.83 -5.43
N GLY A 333 16.93 6.57 -6.58
CA GLY A 333 16.92 5.29 -7.26
C GLY A 333 18.22 4.95 -8.01
N PRO A 334 18.31 3.74 -8.58
CA PRO A 334 19.44 3.29 -9.38
C PRO A 334 19.85 4.25 -10.50
N LYS A 335 21.18 4.44 -10.65
CA LYS A 335 21.82 5.20 -11.72
C LYS A 335 21.33 6.65 -11.87
N VAL A 336 20.66 7.20 -10.86
CA VAL A 336 20.31 8.62 -10.83
C VAL A 336 21.59 9.44 -10.76
N VAL A 337 21.61 10.57 -11.48
CA VAL A 337 22.69 11.54 -11.44
C VAL A 337 22.19 12.84 -10.83
N VAL A 338 22.79 13.26 -9.72
CA VAL A 338 22.49 14.54 -9.06
C VAL A 338 23.68 15.48 -9.20
N GLY A 339 23.49 16.57 -9.93
CA GLY A 339 24.49 17.58 -10.23
C GLY A 339 24.82 18.51 -9.06
N ALA A 340 25.88 19.30 -9.24
CA ALA A 340 26.40 20.23 -8.24
C ALA A 340 25.34 21.24 -7.75
N GLY A 341 25.36 21.59 -6.48
CA GLY A 341 24.46 22.60 -5.91
C GLY A 341 22.98 22.22 -5.84
N ALA A 342 22.55 21.08 -6.40
CA ALA A 342 21.17 20.65 -6.38
C ALA A 342 20.62 20.50 -4.96
N ARG A 343 19.31 20.72 -4.78
CA ARG A 343 18.60 20.67 -3.49
C ARG A 343 17.38 19.78 -3.60
N ILE A 344 17.37 18.67 -2.86
CA ILE A 344 16.29 17.68 -2.91
C ILE A 344 15.75 17.45 -1.50
N LYS A 345 14.42 17.51 -1.30
CA LYS A 345 13.78 17.32 0.01
C LYS A 345 12.38 16.72 -0.15
N GLU A 346 12.00 15.78 0.71
CA GLU A 346 10.66 15.18 0.73
C GLU A 346 10.27 14.67 -0.66
N ALA A 347 11.14 13.87 -1.28
CA ALA A 347 11.04 13.53 -2.68
C ALA A 347 11.49 12.11 -2.99
N ILE A 348 10.95 11.57 -4.07
CA ILE A 348 11.37 10.29 -4.66
C ILE A 348 11.92 10.60 -6.04
N VAL A 349 13.17 10.21 -6.31
CA VAL A 349 13.81 10.32 -7.62
C VAL A 349 14.03 8.91 -8.14
N LEU A 350 13.31 8.55 -9.19
CA LEU A 350 13.28 7.20 -9.75
C LEU A 350 14.40 6.99 -10.76
N ASP A 351 14.59 5.74 -11.17
CA ASP A 351 15.79 5.25 -11.83
C ASP A 351 16.15 6.04 -13.09
N GLU A 352 17.46 6.18 -13.30
CA GLU A 352 18.04 6.81 -14.50
C GLU A 352 17.60 8.27 -14.71
N ALA A 353 16.99 8.91 -13.71
CA ALA A 353 16.69 10.33 -13.74
C ALA A 353 17.96 11.19 -13.57
N GLU A 354 17.94 12.37 -14.20
CA GLU A 354 19.02 13.36 -14.14
C GLU A 354 18.51 14.64 -13.48
N ILE A 355 19.12 15.04 -12.38
CA ILE A 355 18.89 16.33 -11.72
C ILE A 355 20.11 17.21 -11.98
N ARG A 356 19.98 18.25 -12.80
CA ARG A 356 21.10 19.13 -13.15
C ARG A 356 21.50 20.07 -12.02
N HIS A 357 22.60 20.79 -12.25
CA HIS A 357 23.18 21.67 -11.24
C HIS A 357 22.20 22.77 -10.80
N ASP A 358 22.26 23.12 -9.53
CA ASP A 358 21.46 24.16 -8.86
C ASP A 358 19.93 23.98 -8.97
N ALA A 359 19.47 22.82 -9.44
CA ALA A 359 18.05 22.48 -9.50
C ALA A 359 17.46 22.22 -8.11
N CYS A 360 16.15 22.47 -7.96
CA CYS A 360 15.42 22.24 -6.72
C CYS A 360 14.27 21.24 -6.93
N VAL A 361 14.24 20.17 -6.14
CA VAL A 361 13.17 19.15 -6.14
C VAL A 361 12.59 19.00 -4.74
N LEU A 362 11.36 19.47 -4.52
CA LEU A 362 10.77 19.56 -3.18
C LEU A 362 9.35 18.99 -3.17
N TYR A 363 8.99 18.04 -2.30
CA TYR A 363 7.61 17.49 -2.26
C TYR A 363 7.16 16.96 -3.63
N ALA A 364 7.99 16.13 -4.25
CA ALA A 364 7.79 15.71 -5.63
C ALA A 364 8.24 14.27 -5.90
N ILE A 365 7.73 13.71 -6.99
CA ILE A 365 8.21 12.46 -7.59
C ILE A 365 8.78 12.79 -8.96
N VAL A 366 10.06 12.48 -9.18
CA VAL A 366 10.71 12.56 -10.50
C VAL A 366 10.70 11.15 -11.09
N GLY A 367 9.96 10.98 -12.19
CA GLY A 367 9.79 9.71 -12.89
C GLY A 367 11.06 9.13 -13.49
N TRP A 368 10.99 7.85 -13.90
CA TRP A 368 12.10 7.16 -14.55
C TRP A 368 12.58 7.88 -15.80
N ASN A 369 13.90 7.93 -16.02
CA ASN A 369 14.51 8.57 -17.20
C ASN A 369 14.13 10.05 -17.39
N SER A 370 13.61 10.71 -16.36
CA SER A 370 13.21 12.11 -16.42
C SER A 370 14.39 13.02 -16.13
N ARG A 371 14.34 14.23 -16.68
CA ARG A 371 15.40 15.23 -16.49
C ARG A 371 14.84 16.50 -15.87
N VAL A 372 15.50 16.99 -14.82
CA VAL A 372 15.26 18.32 -14.27
C VAL A 372 16.42 19.23 -14.65
N GLY A 373 16.12 20.28 -15.43
CA GLY A 373 17.09 21.23 -15.97
C GLY A 373 17.86 22.03 -14.91
N ALA A 374 18.93 22.69 -15.34
CA ALA A 374 19.74 23.54 -14.48
C ALA A 374 18.91 24.70 -13.96
N TRP A 375 19.04 25.04 -12.67
CA TRP A 375 18.23 26.08 -12.01
C TRP A 375 16.70 25.87 -12.07
N ALA A 376 16.24 24.72 -12.55
CA ALA A 376 14.82 24.40 -12.61
C ALA A 376 14.28 24.08 -11.21
N ARG A 377 12.99 24.29 -11.02
CA ARG A 377 12.32 24.10 -9.73
C ARG A 377 11.07 23.26 -9.86
N VAL A 378 11.14 22.02 -9.39
CA VAL A 378 10.04 21.06 -9.36
C VAL A 378 9.56 20.94 -7.92
N GLU A 379 8.41 21.53 -7.59
CA GLU A 379 7.96 21.58 -6.20
C GLU A 379 6.48 21.28 -5.98
N GLY A 380 6.14 20.67 -4.84
CA GLY A 380 4.79 20.55 -4.34
C GLY A 380 4.51 21.51 -3.18
N THR A 381 3.26 21.53 -2.75
CA THR A 381 2.79 22.13 -1.51
C THR A 381 2.83 21.08 -0.38
N PRO A 382 3.52 21.36 0.73
CA PRO A 382 3.54 20.46 1.88
C PRO A 382 2.14 20.29 2.48
N LEU A 383 1.84 19.06 2.90
CA LEU A 383 0.67 18.73 3.70
C LEU A 383 1.09 18.31 5.10
N SER A 384 0.17 18.41 6.06
CA SER A 384 0.38 17.82 7.38
C SER A 384 0.57 16.31 7.27
N VAL A 385 1.48 15.76 8.07
CA VAL A 385 1.78 14.32 8.11
C VAL A 385 0.54 13.51 8.49
N THR A 386 -0.36 14.10 9.29
CA THR A 386 -1.64 13.50 9.72
C THR A 386 -2.71 13.50 8.63
N THR A 387 -2.50 14.22 7.52
CA THR A 387 -3.45 14.29 6.42
C THR A 387 -3.29 13.08 5.49
N HIS A 388 -4.35 12.27 5.40
CA HIS A 388 -4.41 11.13 4.48
C HIS A 388 -4.81 11.53 3.04
N ASN A 389 -5.36 12.74 2.85
CA ASN A 389 -5.64 13.31 1.53
C ASN A 389 -4.33 13.78 0.86
N THR A 390 -4.27 13.75 -0.47
CA THR A 390 -3.11 14.19 -1.28
C THR A 390 -3.44 15.37 -2.18
N SER A 391 -4.63 15.97 -2.00
CA SER A 391 -5.08 17.13 -2.75
C SER A 391 -5.28 18.34 -1.85
N ILE A 392 -5.07 19.53 -2.39
CA ILE A 392 -5.42 20.81 -1.79
C ILE A 392 -6.51 21.50 -2.60
N ILE A 393 -7.22 22.44 -1.96
CA ILE A 393 -8.13 23.35 -2.66
C ILE A 393 -7.35 24.63 -2.97
N LYS A 394 -7.29 25.00 -4.25
CA LYS A 394 -6.67 26.24 -4.71
C LYS A 394 -7.64 26.92 -5.66
N ASN A 395 -8.03 28.16 -5.34
CA ASN A 395 -9.03 28.92 -6.08
C ASN A 395 -10.36 28.17 -6.31
N GLY A 396 -10.81 27.42 -5.30
CA GLY A 396 -12.04 26.62 -5.38
C GLY A 396 -11.92 25.30 -6.16
N VAL A 397 -10.76 25.00 -6.73
CA VAL A 397 -10.50 23.77 -7.49
C VAL A 397 -9.61 22.82 -6.69
N LYS A 398 -9.95 21.53 -6.72
CA LYS A 398 -9.14 20.47 -6.11
C LYS A 398 -7.95 20.14 -7.01
N VAL A 399 -6.73 20.36 -6.51
CA VAL A 399 -5.48 20.09 -7.23
C VAL A 399 -4.58 19.18 -6.39
N GLN A 400 -3.64 18.46 -7.01
CA GLN A 400 -2.70 17.64 -6.24
C GLN A 400 -1.78 18.52 -5.40
N SER A 401 -1.40 18.04 -4.22
CA SER A 401 -0.46 18.75 -3.36
C SER A 401 0.98 18.57 -3.82
N ILE A 402 1.35 17.42 -4.39
CA ILE A 402 2.71 17.16 -4.85
C ILE A 402 2.85 17.33 -6.36
N THR A 403 4.08 17.55 -6.83
CA THR A 403 4.39 17.45 -8.26
C THR A 403 4.84 16.05 -8.63
N ILE A 404 4.27 15.49 -9.69
CA ILE A 404 4.59 14.16 -10.20
C ILE A 404 5.00 14.30 -11.66
N LEU A 405 6.24 13.94 -11.96
CA LEU A 405 6.73 13.78 -13.32
C LEU A 405 6.62 12.29 -13.68
N GLY A 406 5.95 11.96 -14.78
CA GLY A 406 5.92 10.61 -15.34
C GLY A 406 7.29 10.19 -15.90
N LYS A 407 7.31 9.06 -16.61
CA LYS A 407 8.51 8.56 -17.28
C LYS A 407 8.94 9.48 -18.43
N GLU A 408 10.25 9.68 -18.59
CA GLU A 408 10.85 10.45 -19.70
C GLU A 408 10.24 11.86 -19.82
N VAL A 409 10.09 12.54 -18.69
CA VAL A 409 9.67 13.95 -18.65
C VAL A 409 10.90 14.83 -18.55
N GLY A 410 11.07 15.74 -19.50
CA GLY A 410 12.08 16.80 -19.47
C GLY A 410 11.51 18.09 -18.90
N VAL A 411 12.20 18.67 -17.93
CA VAL A 411 11.99 20.05 -17.47
C VAL A 411 13.18 20.87 -17.95
N SER A 412 12.93 21.91 -18.74
CA SER A 412 13.99 22.79 -19.24
C SER A 412 14.67 23.55 -18.10
N ASP A 413 15.84 24.09 -18.41
CA ASP A 413 16.59 24.94 -17.48
C ASP A 413 15.74 26.17 -17.10
N GLU A 414 15.87 26.62 -15.86
CA GLU A 414 15.16 27.77 -15.27
C GLU A 414 13.62 27.66 -15.23
N VAL A 415 13.04 26.49 -15.54
CA VAL A 415 11.58 26.29 -15.51
C VAL A 415 11.09 25.90 -14.12
N ARG A 416 9.95 26.49 -13.71
CA ARG A 416 9.24 26.14 -12.49
C ARG A 416 8.01 25.28 -12.77
N VAL A 417 7.94 24.12 -12.11
CA VAL A 417 6.81 23.18 -12.14
C VAL A 417 6.28 23.04 -10.72
N GLN A 418 5.02 23.45 -10.50
CA GLN A 418 4.43 23.41 -9.16
C GLN A 418 3.07 22.71 -9.11
N ASN A 419 2.91 21.76 -8.18
CA ASN A 419 1.66 21.02 -7.95
C ASN A 419 1.08 20.36 -9.23
N CYS A 420 1.92 19.91 -10.15
CA CYS A 420 1.49 19.37 -11.44
C CYS A 420 1.53 17.84 -11.48
N ILE A 421 0.68 17.23 -12.31
CA ILE A 421 0.86 15.84 -12.75
C ILE A 421 1.25 15.89 -14.23
N CYS A 422 2.46 15.45 -14.57
CA CYS A 422 2.94 15.39 -15.94
C CYS A 422 2.92 13.96 -16.45
N LEU A 423 2.18 13.69 -17.52
CA LEU A 423 2.16 12.39 -18.18
C LEU A 423 3.53 12.08 -18.83
N PRO A 424 3.81 10.80 -19.16
CA PRO A 424 5.08 10.41 -19.75
C PRO A 424 5.40 11.11 -21.08
N TYR A 425 6.70 11.19 -21.41
CA TYR A 425 7.23 11.68 -22.69
C TYR A 425 6.89 13.15 -22.99
N LYS A 426 6.99 14.02 -21.98
CA LYS A 426 6.68 15.46 -22.10
C LYS A 426 7.90 16.33 -21.87
N GLU A 427 7.92 17.46 -22.55
CA GLU A 427 8.97 18.48 -22.42
C GLU A 427 8.36 19.79 -21.93
N LEU A 428 8.72 20.21 -20.73
CA LEU A 428 8.23 21.42 -20.07
C LEU A 428 9.21 22.56 -20.29
N LYS A 429 8.88 23.43 -21.24
CA LYS A 429 9.70 24.59 -21.64
C LYS A 429 9.27 25.92 -21.00
N ARG A 430 8.22 25.91 -20.20
CA ARG A 430 7.65 27.09 -19.54
C ARG A 430 7.14 26.72 -18.17
N ASP A 431 6.98 27.74 -17.33
CA ASP A 431 6.40 27.56 -16.01
C ASP A 431 4.98 27.01 -16.09
N VAL A 432 4.69 26.05 -15.22
CA VAL A 432 3.39 25.36 -15.13
C VAL A 432 3.01 25.17 -13.67
N THR A 433 1.75 25.40 -13.32
CA THR A 433 1.32 25.36 -11.92
C THR A 433 -0.13 24.87 -11.77
N ASN A 434 -0.31 23.81 -10.96
CA ASN A 434 -1.59 23.17 -10.64
C ASN A 434 -2.32 22.57 -11.86
N GLU A 435 -1.55 22.03 -12.80
CA GLU A 435 -2.08 21.48 -14.05
C GLU A 435 -1.83 19.97 -14.15
N VAL A 436 -2.73 19.28 -14.87
CA VAL A 436 -2.45 17.95 -15.41
C VAL A 436 -1.98 18.13 -16.85
N ILE A 437 -0.72 17.81 -17.09
CA ILE A 437 -0.06 17.99 -18.38
C ILE A 437 -0.17 16.67 -19.12
N MET A 438 -1.07 16.64 -20.11
CA MET A 438 -1.43 15.44 -20.87
C MET A 438 -0.55 15.20 -22.08
#